data_AF-A0ABD5KUP2-F1
#
_entry.id   AF-A0ABD5KUP2-F1
#
_cell.length_a   1.000
_cell.length_b   1.000
_cell.length_c   1.000
_cell.angle_alpha   90.00
_cell.angle_beta   90.00
_cell.angle_gamma   90.00
#
_symmetry.space_group_name_H-M   'P 1'
#
loop_
_entity.id
_entity.type
_entity.pdbx_description
1 polymer ?
#
loop_
_entity_poly.entity_id
_entity_poly.type
_entity_poly.pdbx_seq_one_letter_code
_entity_poly.pdbx_strand_id
1 'polypeptide(L)'
;MNHKHTKTNTEFSNKKINMHLNRKLSAAIIAAFLFALLFCFIPGIKESIPNFTIKKNSSHFSELFPLYLLFFTPFFLIMGTLGTVIVDLLVSAFVKDRSKKIDFIMSFIFHAIFGLLMFEFGMLGVILIFIVDRLLSIRKENYSYLYPLGCLVLSAIIGTLVYFIFTIV
;
A
#
# COMPACT_ATOMS: atom_id res chain seq x y z
N MET A 1 39.90 21.48 -1.55
CA MET A 1 39.61 20.40 -0.59
C MET A 1 38.09 20.17 -0.38
N ASN A 2 37.22 20.41 -1.38
CA ASN A 2 35.76 20.51 -1.19
C ASN A 2 34.92 19.48 -2.00
N HIS A 3 35.55 18.67 -2.86
CA HIS A 3 34.86 17.79 -3.82
C HIS A 3 34.51 16.40 -3.27
N LYS A 4 35.27 15.91 -2.29
CA LYS A 4 35.08 14.56 -1.70
C LYS A 4 33.97 14.55 -0.64
N HIS A 5 33.82 15.66 0.08
CA HIS A 5 32.85 15.83 1.17
C HIS A 5 31.41 16.10 0.66
N THR A 6 31.28 16.66 -0.54
CA THR A 6 29.99 16.90 -1.22
C THR A 6 29.44 15.60 -1.81
N LYS A 7 30.26 14.77 -2.47
CA LYS A 7 29.84 13.47 -3.04
C LYS A 7 29.23 12.53 -1.99
N THR A 8 29.86 12.43 -0.82
CA THR A 8 29.40 11.54 0.27
C THR A 8 28.04 11.97 0.83
N ASN A 9 27.77 13.28 0.88
CA ASN A 9 26.49 13.82 1.36
C ASN A 9 25.36 13.58 0.35
N THR A 10 25.63 13.72 -0.95
CA THR A 10 24.65 13.46 -2.01
C THR A 10 24.29 11.97 -2.09
N GLU A 11 25.29 11.08 -2.02
CA GLU A 11 25.08 9.63 -2.02
C GLU A 11 24.26 9.17 -0.80
N PHE A 12 24.55 9.70 0.38
CA PHE A 12 23.79 9.39 1.59
C PHE A 12 22.33 9.86 1.50
N SER A 13 22.10 11.07 0.98
CA SER A 13 20.75 11.61 0.77
C SER A 13 19.95 10.75 -0.22
N ASN A 14 20.56 10.41 -1.36
CA ASN A 14 19.95 9.55 -2.38
C ASN A 14 19.61 8.17 -1.82
N LYS A 15 20.51 7.58 -1.02
CA LYS A 15 20.26 6.30 -0.36
C LYS A 15 19.04 6.38 0.57
N LYS A 16 18.93 7.44 1.36
CA LYS A 16 17.78 7.65 2.26
C LYS A 16 16.47 7.83 1.49
N ILE A 17 16.48 8.60 0.41
CA ILE A 17 15.32 8.79 -0.47
C ILE A 17 14.89 7.45 -1.09
N ASN A 18 15.83 6.69 -1.62
CA ASN A 18 15.56 5.38 -2.22
C ASN A 18 14.96 4.40 -1.20
N MET A 19 15.52 4.34 0.01
CA MET A 19 14.98 3.51 1.08
C MET A 19 13.55 3.91 1.46
N HIS A 20 13.27 5.22 1.50
CA HIS A 20 11.93 5.72 1.77
C HIS A 20 10.94 5.35 0.66
N LEU A 21 11.32 5.57 -0.61
CA LEU A 21 10.50 5.24 -1.76
C LEU A 21 10.22 3.74 -1.87
N ASN A 22 11.23 2.90 -1.65
CA ASN A 22 11.08 1.45 -1.65
C ASN A 22 10.08 0.98 -0.58
N ARG A 23 10.09 1.61 0.61
CA ARG A 23 9.08 1.31 1.65
C ARG A 23 7.67 1.63 1.17
N LYS A 24 7.46 2.80 0.55
CA LYS A 24 6.15 3.22 0.02
C LYS A 24 5.65 2.30 -1.08
N LEU A 25 6.52 1.93 -2.03
CA LEU A 25 6.20 0.96 -3.09
C LEU A 25 5.80 -0.40 -2.50
N SER A 26 6.54 -0.88 -1.50
CA SER A 26 6.25 -2.14 -0.81
C SER A 26 4.89 -2.07 -0.10
N ALA A 27 4.59 -0.96 0.55
CA ALA A 27 3.31 -0.73 1.20
C ALA A 27 2.15 -0.74 0.20
N ALA A 28 2.33 -0.08 -0.96
CA ALA A 28 1.34 -0.07 -2.03
C ALA A 28 1.03 -1.47 -2.58
N ILE A 29 2.07 -2.29 -2.82
CA ILE A 29 1.91 -3.67 -3.32
C ILE A 29 1.14 -4.54 -2.33
N ILE A 30 1.55 -4.54 -1.06
CA ILE A 30 0.90 -5.32 -0.01
C ILE A 30 -0.55 -4.84 0.17
N ALA A 31 -0.78 -3.53 0.17
CA ALA A 31 -2.11 -2.96 0.29
C ALA A 31 -3.00 -3.34 -0.90
N ALA A 32 -2.49 -3.30 -2.13
CA ALA A 32 -3.24 -3.72 -3.32
C ALA A 32 -3.68 -5.18 -3.23
N PHE A 33 -2.78 -6.07 -2.81
CA PHE A 33 -3.05 -7.49 -2.64
C PHE A 33 -4.14 -7.73 -1.58
N LEU A 34 -4.00 -7.10 -0.41
CA LEU A 34 -4.99 -7.20 0.67
C LEU A 34 -6.35 -6.59 0.27
N PHE A 35 -6.34 -5.50 -0.49
CA PHE A 35 -7.54 -4.85 -0.99
C PHE A 35 -8.26 -5.72 -2.03
N ALA A 36 -7.51 -6.37 -2.95
CA ALA A 36 -8.05 -7.33 -3.90
C ALA A 36 -8.70 -8.53 -3.20
N LEU A 37 -8.03 -9.09 -2.18
CA LEU A 37 -8.61 -10.16 -1.36
C LEU A 37 -9.91 -9.69 -0.70
N LEU A 38 -9.90 -8.52 -0.06
CA LEU A 38 -11.08 -7.99 0.61
C LEU A 38 -12.26 -7.81 -0.35
N PHE A 39 -12.02 -7.26 -1.55
CA PHE A 39 -13.06 -7.07 -2.57
C PHE A 39 -13.61 -8.37 -3.14
N CYS A 40 -12.84 -9.46 -3.09
CA CYS A 40 -13.35 -10.77 -3.46
C CYS A 40 -14.24 -11.40 -2.39
N PHE A 41 -14.04 -11.07 -1.11
CA PHE A 41 -14.84 -11.59 0.01
C PHE A 41 -16.02 -10.72 0.38
N ILE A 42 -16.01 -9.44 0.03
CA ILE A 42 -17.20 -8.59 0.08
C ILE A 42 -18.01 -8.95 -1.17
N PRO A 43 -19.15 -9.66 -1.08
CA PRO A 43 -20.00 -9.86 -2.23
C PRO A 43 -20.25 -8.49 -2.84
N GLY A 44 -20.05 -8.36 -4.16
CA GLY A 44 -20.21 -7.08 -4.84
C GLY A 44 -21.49 -6.43 -4.32
N ILE A 45 -21.44 -5.12 -4.05
CA ILE A 45 -22.40 -4.25 -3.31
C ILE A 45 -23.89 -4.41 -3.74
N LYS A 46 -24.21 -5.32 -4.65
CA LYS A 46 -25.53 -5.80 -5.05
C LYS A 46 -26.30 -6.55 -3.95
N GLU A 47 -25.65 -7.26 -3.01
CA GLU A 47 -26.36 -7.93 -1.91
C GLU A 47 -26.34 -7.10 -0.62
N SER A 48 -27.49 -6.91 0.01
CA SER A 48 -27.61 -6.18 1.28
C SER A 48 -26.82 -6.88 2.40
N ILE A 49 -26.10 -6.10 3.21
CA ILE A 49 -25.31 -6.50 4.40
C ILE A 49 -25.90 -7.66 5.24
N PRO A 50 -27.22 -7.77 5.51
CA PRO A 50 -27.76 -8.87 6.31
C PRO A 50 -27.62 -10.28 5.71
N ASN A 51 -27.28 -10.44 4.43
CA ASN A 51 -27.15 -11.75 3.76
C ASN A 51 -25.69 -12.16 3.50
N PHE A 52 -24.72 -11.60 4.21
CA PHE A 52 -23.30 -11.94 4.06
C PHE A 52 -23.06 -13.43 4.33
N THR A 53 -22.95 -14.22 3.26
CA THR A 53 -22.55 -15.63 3.32
C THR A 53 -21.33 -15.81 2.42
N ILE A 54 -20.20 -16.21 3.02
CA ILE A 54 -19.00 -16.57 2.26
C ILE A 54 -19.30 -17.90 1.54
N LYS A 55 -19.86 -17.82 0.33
CA LYS A 55 -20.05 -19.00 -0.53
C LYS A 55 -18.69 -19.40 -1.09
N LYS A 56 -18.11 -20.44 -0.48
CA LYS A 56 -16.82 -21.05 -0.85
C LYS A 56 -16.70 -21.37 -2.35
N ASN A 57 -17.82 -21.66 -3.02
CA ASN A 57 -17.88 -22.02 -4.45
C ASN A 57 -18.62 -20.96 -5.29
N SER A 58 -18.49 -19.67 -4.96
CA SER A 58 -18.97 -18.65 -5.89
C SER A 58 -17.95 -18.50 -7.02
N SER A 59 -18.38 -18.73 -8.26
CA SER A 59 -17.62 -18.38 -9.49
C SER A 59 -17.11 -16.93 -9.47
N HIS A 60 -17.74 -16.10 -8.65
CA HIS A 60 -17.36 -14.73 -8.35
C HIS A 60 -15.91 -14.57 -7.82
N PHE A 61 -15.42 -15.47 -6.96
CA PHE A 61 -14.05 -15.34 -6.43
C PHE A 61 -13.01 -15.66 -7.50
N SER A 62 -13.17 -16.79 -8.19
CA SER A 62 -12.23 -17.28 -9.20
C SER A 62 -12.15 -16.36 -10.41
N GLU A 63 -13.27 -15.78 -10.84
CA GLU A 63 -13.28 -14.86 -11.98
C GLU A 63 -12.72 -13.47 -11.64
N LEU A 64 -13.03 -12.94 -10.44
CA LEU A 64 -12.70 -11.56 -10.11
C LEU A 64 -11.37 -11.38 -9.42
N PHE A 65 -10.84 -12.37 -8.71
CA PHE A 65 -9.58 -12.21 -7.98
C PHE A 65 -8.39 -11.87 -8.89
N PRO A 66 -8.15 -12.59 -10.01
CA PRO A 66 -7.11 -12.21 -10.96
C PRO A 66 -7.35 -10.81 -11.57
N LEU A 67 -8.62 -10.47 -11.85
CA LEU A 67 -9.00 -9.18 -12.41
C LEU A 67 -8.72 -8.03 -11.43
N TYR A 68 -9.07 -8.19 -10.16
CA TYR A 68 -8.79 -7.21 -9.10
C TYR A 68 -7.30 -7.05 -8.86
N LEU A 69 -6.51 -8.12 -8.88
CA LEU A 69 -5.05 -7.98 -8.82
C LEU A 69 -4.51 -7.21 -10.02
N LEU A 70 -5.01 -7.48 -11.23
CA LEU A 70 -4.60 -6.79 -12.45
C LEU A 70 -4.91 -5.28 -12.41
N PHE A 71 -6.06 -4.89 -11.85
CA PHE A 71 -6.45 -3.47 -11.75
C PHE A 71 -5.87 -2.76 -10.53
N PHE A 72 -5.97 -3.35 -9.33
CA PHE A 72 -5.61 -2.65 -8.09
C PHE A 72 -4.10 -2.57 -7.90
N THR A 73 -3.32 -3.54 -8.36
CA THR A 73 -1.86 -3.50 -8.23
C THR A 73 -1.23 -2.29 -8.92
N PRO A 74 -1.43 -2.04 -10.24
CA PRO A 74 -0.90 -0.86 -10.89
C PRO A 74 -1.52 0.44 -10.33
N PHE A 75 -2.81 0.43 -9.97
CA PHE A 75 -3.46 1.60 -9.39
C PHE A 75 -2.80 2.02 -8.07
N PHE A 76 -2.63 1.11 -7.12
CA PHE A 76 -1.99 1.40 -5.83
C PHE A 76 -0.51 1.75 -6.00
N LEU A 77 0.21 1.05 -6.90
CA LEU A 77 1.61 1.35 -7.19
C LEU A 77 1.81 2.79 -7.64
N ILE A 78 0.94 3.30 -8.53
CA ILE A 78 1.03 4.67 -9.02
C ILE A 78 0.40 5.62 -7.99
N MET A 79 -0.91 5.52 -7.78
CA MET A 79 -1.68 6.51 -7.03
C MET A 79 -1.44 6.41 -5.52
N GLY A 80 -1.33 5.19 -4.98
CA GLY A 80 -1.03 4.97 -3.57
C GLY A 80 0.38 5.43 -3.19
N THR A 81 1.39 5.11 -4.00
CA THR A 81 2.75 5.60 -3.77
C THR A 81 2.83 7.12 -3.89
N LEU A 82 2.29 7.71 -4.96
CA LEU A 82 2.28 9.17 -5.12
C LEU A 82 1.56 9.85 -3.96
N GLY A 83 0.37 9.37 -3.60
CA GLY A 83 -0.42 9.91 -2.50
C GLY A 83 0.32 9.88 -1.17
N THR A 84 0.90 8.74 -0.81
CA THR A 84 1.65 8.59 0.45
C THR A 84 2.93 9.43 0.49
N VAL A 85 3.60 9.66 -0.66
CA VAL A 85 4.75 10.57 -0.76
C VAL A 85 4.30 12.03 -0.59
N ILE A 86 3.22 12.44 -1.26
CA ILE A 86 2.65 13.78 -1.13
C ILE A 86 2.26 14.06 0.32
N VAL A 87 1.59 13.10 0.98
CA VAL A 87 1.22 13.24 2.39
C VAL A 87 2.46 13.45 3.26
N ASP A 88 3.52 12.66 3.10
CA ASP A 88 4.74 12.83 3.91
C ASP A 88 5.41 14.18 3.69
N LEU A 89 5.37 14.71 2.46
CA LEU A 89 5.86 16.05 2.14
C LEU A 89 5.02 17.12 2.85
N LEU A 90 3.69 16.99 2.85
CA LEU A 90 2.79 17.88 3.57
C LEU A 90 3.03 17.82 5.08
N VAL A 91 3.08 16.63 5.68
CA VAL A 91 3.40 16.47 7.12
C VAL A 91 4.72 17.14 7.46
N SER A 92 5.76 16.92 6.63
CA SER A 92 7.08 17.53 6.86
C SER A 92 7.08 19.05 6.74
N ALA A 93 6.17 19.64 5.94
CA ALA A 93 6.02 21.08 5.81
C ALA A 93 5.25 21.72 6.99
N PHE A 94 4.25 21.01 7.53
CA PHE A 94 3.38 21.54 8.59
C PHE A 94 3.84 21.20 10.02
N VAL A 95 4.57 20.10 10.22
CA VAL A 95 5.01 19.64 11.55
C VAL A 95 6.47 20.05 11.79
N LYS A 96 6.68 21.25 12.36
CA LYS A 96 8.00 21.79 12.68
C LYS A 96 8.69 21.04 13.83
N ASP A 97 7.92 20.69 14.87
CA ASP A 97 8.41 19.91 16.00
C ASP A 97 8.05 18.43 15.85
N ARG A 98 9.08 17.58 15.80
CA ARG A 98 9.02 16.13 15.54
C ARG A 98 8.44 15.33 16.71
N SER A 99 7.38 15.80 17.37
CA SER A 99 6.66 14.93 18.27
C SER A 99 6.07 13.78 17.46
N LYS A 100 6.49 12.54 17.76
CA LYS A 100 6.07 11.35 17.01
C LYS A 100 4.55 11.18 16.97
N LYS A 101 3.87 11.67 18.02
CA LYS A 101 2.41 11.65 18.13
C LYS A 101 1.75 12.63 17.15
N ILE A 102 2.23 13.87 17.07
CA ILE A 102 1.68 14.86 16.12
C ILE A 102 1.97 14.44 14.68
N ASP A 103 3.18 13.94 14.40
CA ASP A 103 3.54 13.41 13.06
C ASP A 103 2.59 12.28 12.63
N PHE A 104 2.30 11.34 13.53
CA PHE A 104 1.35 10.25 13.27
C PHE A 104 -0.07 10.77 13.01
N ILE A 105 -0.58 11.65 13.86
CA ILE A 105 -1.94 12.20 13.74
C ILE A 105 -2.09 13.00 12.45
N MET A 106 -1.14 13.88 12.14
CA MET A 106 -1.17 14.69 10.92
C MET A 106 -1.04 13.83 9.66
N SER A 107 -0.17 12.82 9.68
CA SER A 107 -0.07 11.84 8.60
C SER A 107 -1.39 11.13 8.38
N PHE A 108 -2.06 10.68 9.45
CA PHE A 108 -3.38 10.05 9.35
C PHE A 108 -4.43 10.99 8.77
N ILE A 109 -4.51 12.25 9.24
CA ILE A 109 -5.46 13.25 8.74
C ILE A 109 -5.27 13.51 7.24
N PHE A 110 -4.03 13.71 6.79
CA PHE A 110 -3.77 13.96 5.37
C PHE A 110 -4.05 12.73 4.50
N HIS A 111 -3.78 11.52 4.98
CA HIS A 111 -4.23 10.30 4.31
C HIS A 111 -5.76 10.24 4.23
N ALA A 112 -6.47 10.56 5.31
CA ALA A 112 -7.94 10.58 5.30
C ALA A 112 -8.50 11.58 4.28
N ILE A 113 -7.93 12.79 4.21
CA ILE A 113 -8.30 13.80 3.21
C ILE A 113 -8.02 13.28 1.79
N PHE A 114 -6.85 12.68 1.55
CA PHE A 114 -6.51 12.10 0.25
C PHE A 114 -7.48 10.96 -0.12
N GLY A 115 -7.83 10.09 0.84
CA GLY A 115 -8.80 9.01 0.64
C GLY A 115 -10.22 9.47 0.36
N LEU A 116 -10.63 10.62 0.90
CA LEU A 116 -11.91 11.25 0.57
C LEU A 116 -11.93 11.81 -0.86
N LEU A 117 -10.80 12.29 -1.38
CA LEU A 117 -10.69 12.81 -2.75
C LEU A 117 -10.65 11.69 -3.80
N MET A 118 -10.18 10.50 -3.43
CA MET A 118 -10.03 9.35 -4.34
C MET A 118 -11.31 8.51 -4.38
N PHE A 119 -12.29 8.96 -5.18
CA PHE A 119 -13.67 8.45 -5.24
C PHE A 119 -13.82 6.94 -5.53
N GLU A 120 -12.98 6.33 -6.39
CA GLU A 120 -13.25 4.96 -6.90
C GLU A 120 -12.86 3.81 -5.95
N PHE A 121 -11.83 4.01 -5.12
CA PHE A 121 -11.34 2.97 -4.19
C PHE A 121 -11.47 3.39 -2.72
N GLY A 122 -11.78 4.68 -2.51
CA GLY A 122 -12.27 5.24 -1.26
C GLY A 122 -11.29 5.21 -0.08
N MET A 123 -11.85 5.57 1.07
CA MET A 123 -11.16 5.63 2.36
C MET A 123 -10.51 4.30 2.74
N LEU A 124 -11.07 3.17 2.31
CA LEU A 124 -10.61 1.84 2.71
C LEU A 124 -9.23 1.51 2.14
N GLY A 125 -8.99 1.78 0.86
CA GLY A 125 -7.66 1.58 0.25
C GLY A 125 -6.59 2.46 0.90
N VAL A 126 -6.94 3.70 1.24
CA VAL A 126 -6.03 4.64 1.88
C VAL A 126 -5.74 4.29 3.35
N ILE A 127 -6.72 3.77 4.08
CA ILE A 127 -6.47 3.21 5.42
C ILE A 127 -5.50 2.02 5.31
N LEU A 128 -5.71 1.13 4.34
CA LEU A 128 -4.87 -0.06 4.16
C LEU A 128 -3.41 0.33 3.90
N ILE A 129 -3.16 1.22 2.94
CA ILE A 129 -1.79 1.65 2.62
C ILE A 129 -1.15 2.40 3.78
N PHE A 130 -1.91 3.22 4.53
CA PHE A 130 -1.41 3.91 5.72
C PHE A 130 -0.97 2.92 6.81
N ILE A 131 -1.79 1.91 7.09
CA ILE A 131 -1.47 0.86 8.08
C ILE A 131 -0.22 0.11 7.66
N VAL A 132 -0.17 -0.38 6.42
CA VAL A 132 0.97 -1.15 5.93
C VAL A 132 2.26 -0.31 5.93
N ASP A 133 2.22 0.93 5.43
CA ASP A 133 3.39 1.81 5.44
C ASP A 133 3.89 2.08 6.87
N ARG A 134 2.96 2.27 7.82
CA ARG A 134 3.34 2.48 9.22
C ARG A 134 3.98 1.24 9.83
N LEU A 135 3.42 0.05 9.57
CA LEU A 135 3.99 -1.22 10.03
C LEU A 135 5.41 -1.43 9.49
N LEU A 136 5.62 -1.16 8.19
CA LEU A 136 6.95 -1.21 7.59
C LEU A 136 7.88 -0.16 8.19
N SER A 137 7.39 1.07 8.43
CA SER A 137 8.19 2.13 9.05
C SER A 137 8.65 1.78 10.48
N ILE A 138 7.87 1.01 11.23
CA ILE A 138 8.21 0.61 12.60
C ILE A 138 9.35 -0.42 12.60
N ARG A 139 9.42 -1.31 11.60
CA ARG A 139 10.46 -2.34 11.49
C ARG A 139 11.87 -1.78 11.25
N LYS A 140 11.98 -0.52 10.79
CA LYS A 140 13.25 0.18 10.51
C LYS A 140 14.22 -0.64 9.63
N GLU A 141 13.67 -1.46 8.73
CA GLU A 141 14.46 -2.26 7.80
C GLU A 141 15.11 -1.38 6.71
N ASN A 142 16.25 -1.84 6.20
CA ASN A 142 16.87 -1.22 5.04
C ASN A 142 16.18 -1.71 3.76
N TYR A 143 15.13 -0.99 3.35
CA TYR A 143 14.37 -1.30 2.14
C TYR A 143 15.22 -1.05 0.87
N SER A 144 15.81 -2.12 0.34
CA SER A 144 16.46 -2.11 -0.97
C SER A 144 15.43 -2.14 -2.10
N TYR A 145 15.87 -1.89 -3.34
CA TYR A 145 15.00 -1.95 -4.51
C TYR A 145 14.46 -3.36 -4.79
N LEU A 146 15.09 -4.40 -4.21
CA LEU A 146 14.63 -5.78 -4.29
C LEU A 146 13.44 -6.06 -3.36
N TYR A 147 13.23 -5.22 -2.33
CA TYR A 147 12.16 -5.46 -1.37
C TYR A 147 10.76 -5.28 -1.99
N PRO A 148 10.45 -4.19 -2.72
CA PRO A 148 9.19 -4.09 -3.46
C PRO A 148 8.99 -5.24 -4.45
N LEU A 149 10.05 -5.64 -5.16
CA LEU A 149 9.99 -6.76 -6.09
C LEU A 149 9.67 -8.08 -5.36
N GLY A 150 10.29 -8.31 -4.20
CA GLY A 150 10.00 -9.44 -3.34
C GLY A 150 8.56 -9.44 -2.84
N CYS A 151 8.01 -8.29 -2.45
CA CYS A 151 6.59 -8.16 -2.12
C CYS A 151 5.70 -8.51 -3.30
N LEU A 152 6.03 -8.06 -4.52
CA LEU A 152 5.25 -8.35 -5.72
C LEU A 152 5.23 -9.85 -6.04
N VAL A 153 6.41 -10.49 -6.01
CA VAL A 153 6.55 -11.94 -6.23
C VAL A 153 5.81 -12.72 -5.14
N LEU A 154 5.96 -12.33 -3.89
CA LEU A 154 5.27 -12.98 -2.77
C LEU A 154 3.74 -12.86 -2.89
N SER A 155 3.23 -11.67 -3.20
CA SER A 155 1.81 -11.44 -3.45
C SER A 155 1.30 -12.26 -4.63
N ALA A 156 2.09 -12.43 -5.71
CA ALA A 156 1.73 -13.27 -6.84
C ALA A 156 1.68 -14.77 -6.46
N ILE A 157 2.67 -15.27 -5.70
CA ILE A 157 2.70 -16.66 -5.23
C ILE A 157 1.51 -16.93 -4.31
N ILE A 158 1.31 -16.10 -3.28
CA ILE A 158 0.18 -16.28 -2.34
C ILE A 158 -1.14 -16.13 -3.08
N GLY A 159 -1.27 -15.14 -3.97
CA GLY A 159 -2.47 -14.97 -4.79
C GLY A 159 -2.78 -16.19 -5.63
N THR A 160 -1.77 -16.78 -6.26
CA THR A 160 -1.94 -18.02 -7.05
C THR A 160 -2.39 -19.19 -6.17
N LEU A 161 -1.79 -19.35 -4.98
CA LEU A 161 -2.21 -20.38 -4.02
C LEU A 161 -3.65 -20.19 -3.55
N VAL A 162 -4.03 -18.96 -3.20
CA VAL A 162 -5.41 -18.62 -2.82
C VAL A 162 -6.36 -18.93 -3.97
N TYR A 163 -6.05 -18.49 -5.19
CA TYR A 163 -6.84 -18.80 -6.37
C TYR A 163 -7.05 -20.30 -6.56
N PHE A 164 -5.99 -21.12 -6.41
CA PHE A 164 -6.11 -22.58 -6.50
C PHE A 164 -7.01 -23.19 -5.42
N ILE A 165 -6.89 -22.74 -4.17
CA ILE A 165 -7.72 -23.22 -3.06
C ILE A 165 -9.21 -23.00 -3.32
N PHE A 166 -9.57 -21.87 -3.94
CA PHE A 166 -10.95 -21.51 -4.24
C PHE A 166 -11.47 -22.01 -5.60
N THR A 167 -10.61 -22.64 -6.43
CA THR A 167 -11.01 -23.19 -7.74
C THR A 167 -10.99 -24.70 -7.82
N ILE A 168 -10.15 -25.39 -7.03
CA ILE A 168 -9.98 -26.85 -7.09
C ILE A 168 -10.92 -27.58 -6.10
N VAL A 169 -11.44 -26.90 -5.08
CA VAL A 169 -12.33 -27.47 -4.04
C VAL A 169 -13.79 -27.11 -4.31
#